data_AF-A0A4Q7MHS9-F1
#
_entry.id   AF-A0A4Q7MHS9-F1
#
_cell.length_a   1.000
_cell.length_b   1.000
_cell.length_c   1.000
_cell.angle_alpha   90.00
_cell.angle_beta   90.00
_cell.angle_gamma   90.00
#
_symmetry.space_group_name_H-M   'P 1'
#
loop_
_entity.id
_entity.type
_entity.pdbx_description
1 polymer ?
#
loop_
_entity_poly.entity_id
_entity_poly.type
_entity_poly.pdbx_seq_one_letter_code
_entity_poly.pdbx_strand_id
1 'polypeptide(L)'
;MTDVVECAPGFRPDQLEGFRIGVTSDRRSADLIDALARRGAQVLHAPTLRMANAISDDPVIADTRTIIEARPDVLLATTAYGVRRWFEVADAAGLGEDLVDALADTAILVRGPKARGGIRAAGLNDVGMSAEETTESLIDEVLATRPAGLTVAVQLHGFLNPSQLDRLRDAHDRVLTVEPYRWIETDEADDRVDRLIEAACSGGLDCITFTSAPAVHALFGAAEARGRYDDLVDAMCGPVVAAAVGPVTAAPLVAAGITPIQPERYRMGALIRLVCEHLESTRVLRLDTRHGPLALRGSVVDVDDRRVALAPVALMILRALVQARGSVVGRDRLASGLPGTSDEHALEVALSRLRQTLGVPGLIATVVKRGYRIDV
;
A
#
# COMPACT_ATOMS: atom_id res chain seq x y z
N MET A 1 -4.67 -10.69 46.53
CA MET A 1 -5.26 -9.51 45.84
C MET A 1 -4.57 -9.40 44.50
N THR A 2 -5.14 -10.03 43.50
CA THR A 2 -4.72 -9.87 42.10
C THR A 2 -5.90 -9.20 41.45
N ASP A 3 -5.71 -7.95 41.02
CA ASP A 3 -6.74 -7.16 40.36
C ASP A 3 -7.24 -7.89 39.12
N VAL A 4 -8.46 -8.44 39.22
CA VAL A 4 -9.21 -8.91 38.06
C VAL A 4 -9.73 -7.64 37.39
N VAL A 5 -8.94 -7.14 36.44
CA VAL A 5 -9.38 -6.09 35.52
C VAL A 5 -10.60 -6.63 34.79
N GLU A 6 -11.79 -6.14 35.14
CA GLU A 6 -13.04 -6.44 34.44
C GLU A 6 -12.87 -6.11 32.95
N CYS A 7 -12.79 -7.15 32.12
CA CYS A 7 -12.81 -6.99 30.67
C CYS A 7 -14.18 -6.44 30.24
N ALA A 8 -14.17 -5.33 29.50
CA ALA A 8 -15.38 -4.78 28.92
C ALA A 8 -16.10 -5.85 28.04
N PRO A 9 -17.44 -5.89 28.03
CA PRO A 9 -18.19 -6.86 27.24
C PRO A 9 -17.78 -6.82 25.76
N GLY A 10 -17.44 -7.97 25.19
CA GLY A 10 -16.97 -8.12 23.81
C GLY A 10 -15.45 -8.06 23.62
N PHE A 11 -14.65 -7.86 24.68
CA PHE A 11 -13.19 -8.02 24.61
C PHE A 11 -12.80 -9.51 24.72
N ARG A 12 -12.02 -9.98 23.76
CA ARG A 12 -11.42 -11.33 23.77
C ARG A 12 -9.91 -11.23 23.53
N PRO A 13 -9.07 -11.70 24.46
CA PRO A 13 -7.61 -11.54 24.37
C PRO A 13 -6.97 -12.38 23.25
N ASP A 14 -7.69 -13.37 22.72
CA ASP A 14 -7.27 -14.26 21.63
C ASP A 14 -7.88 -13.90 20.27
N GLN A 15 -8.72 -12.85 20.20
CA GLN A 15 -9.54 -12.56 19.03
C GLN A 15 -8.73 -12.36 17.76
N LEU A 16 -7.63 -11.63 17.88
CA LEU A 16 -6.71 -11.27 16.82
C LEU A 16 -5.45 -12.15 16.81
N GLU A 17 -5.41 -13.23 17.58
CA GLU A 17 -4.26 -14.14 17.58
C GLU A 17 -3.96 -14.63 16.16
N GLY A 18 -2.68 -14.57 15.80
CA GLY A 18 -2.16 -14.96 14.50
C GLY A 18 -2.24 -13.86 13.43
N PHE A 19 -3.05 -12.82 13.61
CA PHE A 19 -3.15 -11.71 12.65
C PHE A 19 -2.02 -10.70 12.83
N ARG A 20 -1.52 -10.19 11.70
CA ARG A 20 -0.51 -9.12 11.67
C ARG A 20 -1.08 -7.84 11.06
N ILE A 21 -1.02 -6.74 11.81
CA ILE A 21 -1.70 -5.49 11.49
C ILE A 21 -0.69 -4.34 11.39
N GLY A 22 -0.71 -3.64 10.27
CA GLY A 22 0.01 -2.39 10.05
C GLY A 22 -0.70 -1.20 10.69
N VAL A 23 0.05 -0.38 11.44
CA VAL A 23 -0.44 0.88 12.01
C VAL A 23 0.37 2.03 11.44
N THR A 24 -0.31 2.91 10.69
CA THR A 24 0.32 4.03 9.98
C THR A 24 0.28 5.36 10.73
N SER A 25 -0.55 5.44 11.77
CA SER A 25 -0.73 6.64 12.59
C SER A 25 0.47 6.90 13.50
N ASP A 26 0.80 8.18 13.71
CA ASP A 26 1.79 8.60 14.70
C ASP A 26 1.10 9.05 16.01
N ARG A 27 0.19 10.03 15.92
CA ARG A 27 -0.59 10.53 17.07
C ARG A 27 -1.58 9.49 17.60
N ARG A 28 -1.57 9.24 18.91
CA ARG A 28 -2.39 8.21 19.61
C ARG A 28 -2.18 6.79 19.06
N SER A 29 -1.07 6.54 18.38
CA SER A 29 -0.69 5.20 17.91
C SER A 29 -0.59 4.20 19.04
N ALA A 30 -0.06 4.60 20.20
CA ALA A 30 0.03 3.76 21.40
C ALA A 30 -1.35 3.17 21.80
N ASP A 31 -2.40 4.00 21.87
CA ASP A 31 -3.76 3.53 22.21
C ASP A 31 -4.27 2.45 21.22
N LEU A 32 -4.01 2.66 19.92
CA LEU A 32 -4.40 1.75 18.85
C LEU A 32 -3.59 0.45 18.90
N ILE A 33 -2.27 0.56 19.01
CA ILE A 33 -1.33 -0.57 19.12
C ILE A 33 -1.70 -1.42 20.34
N ASP A 34 -1.85 -0.80 21.51
CA ASP A 34 -2.19 -1.50 22.75
C ASP A 34 -3.54 -2.18 22.69
N ALA A 35 -4.53 -1.57 22.02
CA ALA A 35 -5.85 -2.18 21.88
C ALA A 35 -5.84 -3.42 20.97
N LEU A 36 -5.02 -3.42 19.91
CA LEU A 36 -4.86 -4.55 19.00
C LEU A 36 -3.99 -5.65 19.62
N ALA A 37 -2.85 -5.28 20.23
CA ALA A 37 -1.92 -6.21 20.87
C ALA A 37 -2.55 -6.94 22.06
N ARG A 38 -3.36 -6.26 22.89
CA ARG A 38 -4.12 -6.90 23.97
C ARG A 38 -5.13 -7.95 23.50
N ARG A 39 -5.49 -7.95 22.20
CA ARG A 39 -6.34 -8.95 21.57
C ARG A 39 -5.55 -10.04 20.82
N GLY A 40 -4.22 -10.06 20.95
CA GLY A 40 -3.35 -11.07 20.37
C GLY A 40 -2.76 -10.73 19.00
N ALA A 41 -3.02 -9.54 18.46
CA ALA A 41 -2.46 -9.13 17.17
C ALA A 41 -0.95 -8.87 17.26
N GLN A 42 -0.22 -9.26 16.22
CA GLN A 42 1.12 -8.72 15.98
C GLN A 42 1.00 -7.36 15.28
N VAL A 43 1.55 -6.31 15.87
CA VAL A 43 1.43 -4.96 15.30
C VAL A 43 2.76 -4.53 14.68
N LEU A 44 2.72 -4.13 13.42
CA LEU A 44 3.82 -3.46 12.73
C LEU A 44 3.54 -1.96 12.70
N HIS A 45 4.19 -1.21 13.60
CA HIS A 45 4.05 0.25 13.64
C HIS A 45 5.03 0.90 12.67
N ALA A 46 4.48 1.65 11.72
CA ALA A 46 5.24 2.39 10.72
C ALA A 46 4.57 3.76 10.54
N PRO A 47 4.92 4.76 11.38
CA PRO A 47 4.35 6.09 11.27
C PRO A 47 4.77 6.71 9.95
N THR A 48 3.84 6.69 8.98
CA THR A 48 4.03 7.19 7.62
C THR A 48 4.19 8.71 7.58
N LEU A 49 3.67 9.37 8.61
CA LEU A 49 3.88 10.76 8.93
C LEU A 49 4.35 10.82 10.37
N ARG A 50 5.67 10.84 10.59
CA ARG A 50 6.14 11.63 11.74
C ARG A 50 5.74 13.06 11.43
N MET A 51 5.29 13.84 12.40
CA MET A 51 5.06 15.27 12.20
C MET A 51 6.38 15.95 11.78
N ALA A 52 6.73 15.85 10.49
CA ALA A 52 7.23 16.98 9.75
C ALA A 52 6.25 18.09 10.08
N ASN A 53 6.72 19.08 10.84
CA ASN A 53 5.99 20.32 11.11
C ASN A 53 5.18 20.64 9.87
N ALA A 54 3.84 20.73 10.02
CA ALA A 54 2.90 20.93 8.92
C ALA A 54 3.58 21.79 7.86
N ILE A 55 4.02 21.16 6.76
CA ILE A 55 4.58 21.91 5.65
C ILE A 55 3.40 22.73 5.22
N SER A 56 3.46 24.03 5.50
CA SER A 56 2.41 24.95 5.07
C SER A 56 2.17 24.70 3.59
N ASP A 57 0.92 24.76 3.13
CA ASP A 57 0.65 24.68 1.70
C ASP A 57 1.22 25.92 0.95
N ASP A 58 1.75 26.92 1.68
CA ASP A 58 2.34 28.16 1.14
C ASP A 58 3.36 27.96 0.00
N PRO A 59 4.33 27.02 0.04
CA PRO A 59 5.25 26.80 -1.08
C PRO A 59 4.51 26.27 -2.31
N VAL A 60 3.57 25.34 -2.14
CA VAL A 60 2.75 24.82 -3.25
C VAL A 60 1.91 25.94 -3.85
N ILE A 61 1.32 26.80 -3.03
CA ILE A 61 0.54 27.96 -3.47
C ILE A 61 1.44 28.96 -4.23
N ALA A 62 2.66 29.22 -3.76
CA ALA A 62 3.62 30.11 -4.42
C ALA A 62 4.09 29.56 -5.77
N ASP A 63 4.43 28.27 -5.82
CA ASP A 63 4.78 27.56 -7.07
C ASP A 63 3.60 27.59 -8.06
N THR A 64 2.38 27.36 -7.56
CA THR A 64 1.15 27.41 -8.36
C THR A 64 0.95 28.79 -9.00
N ARG A 65 1.08 29.88 -8.23
CA ARG A 65 1.01 31.25 -8.79
C ARG A 65 2.06 31.47 -9.87
N THR A 66 3.29 31.02 -9.62
CA THR A 66 4.39 31.15 -10.59
C THR A 66 4.08 30.41 -11.89
N ILE A 67 3.46 29.22 -11.81
CA ILE A 67 3.04 28.43 -12.97
C ILE A 67 1.89 29.12 -13.71
N ILE A 68 0.88 29.63 -12.99
CA ILE A 68 -0.25 30.37 -13.59
C ILE A 68 0.25 31.58 -14.38
N GLU A 69 1.13 32.38 -13.77
CA GLU A 69 1.72 33.56 -14.41
C GLU A 69 2.56 33.22 -15.64
N ALA A 70 3.24 32.08 -15.61
CA ALA A 70 4.13 31.66 -16.67
C ALA A 70 3.42 31.05 -17.88
N ARG A 71 2.19 30.50 -17.71
CA ARG A 71 1.43 29.78 -18.74
C ARG A 71 2.31 28.81 -19.55
N PRO A 72 2.74 27.70 -18.94
CA PRO A 72 3.76 26.82 -19.52
C PRO A 72 3.32 26.24 -20.87
N ASP A 73 4.28 26.07 -21.78
CA ASP A 73 4.07 25.39 -23.05
C ASP A 73 3.87 23.89 -22.86
N VAL A 74 4.55 23.31 -21.85
CA VAL A 74 4.54 21.88 -21.54
C VAL A 74 4.36 21.65 -20.05
N LEU A 75 3.51 20.68 -19.67
CA LEU A 75 3.39 20.18 -18.30
C LEU A 75 3.74 18.69 -18.26
N LEU A 76 4.65 18.32 -17.37
CA LEU A 76 4.96 16.93 -17.06
C LEU A 76 4.25 16.53 -15.76
N ALA A 77 3.24 15.67 -15.89
CA ALA A 77 2.45 15.15 -14.80
C ALA A 77 2.93 13.75 -14.40
N THR A 78 3.58 13.65 -13.24
CA THR A 78 4.26 12.41 -12.84
C THR A 78 3.32 11.41 -12.18
N THR A 79 2.42 11.85 -11.29
CA THR A 79 1.61 10.92 -10.50
C THR A 79 0.18 11.39 -10.33
N ALA A 80 -0.75 10.44 -10.29
CA ALA A 80 -2.17 10.74 -10.05
C ALA A 80 -2.40 11.43 -8.70
N TYR A 81 -1.60 11.05 -7.70
CA TYR A 81 -1.71 11.63 -6.36
C TYR A 81 -1.18 13.07 -6.34
N GLY A 82 0.03 13.30 -6.86
CA GLY A 82 0.64 14.63 -6.89
C GLY A 82 -0.23 15.62 -7.65
N VAL A 83 -0.73 15.24 -8.83
CA VAL A 83 -1.70 16.07 -9.56
C VAL A 83 -2.93 16.38 -8.71
N ARG A 84 -3.61 15.37 -8.13
CA ARG A 84 -4.80 15.63 -7.31
C ARG A 84 -4.53 16.55 -6.12
N ARG A 85 -3.46 16.29 -5.37
CA ARG A 85 -3.08 17.12 -4.22
C ARG A 85 -2.76 18.55 -4.63
N TRP A 86 -2.10 18.74 -5.76
CA TRP A 86 -1.80 20.07 -6.30
C TRP A 86 -3.10 20.86 -6.55
N PHE A 87 -4.02 20.26 -7.30
CA PHE A 87 -5.29 20.91 -7.64
C PHE A 87 -6.16 21.15 -6.40
N GLU A 88 -6.22 20.21 -5.46
CA GLU A 88 -6.91 20.41 -4.17
C GLU A 88 -6.35 21.60 -3.37
N VAL A 89 -5.02 21.75 -3.35
CA VAL A 89 -4.37 22.90 -2.68
C VAL A 89 -4.66 24.20 -3.42
N ALA A 90 -4.60 24.19 -4.75
CA ALA A 90 -4.92 25.35 -5.58
C ALA A 90 -6.38 25.79 -5.37
N ASP A 91 -7.33 24.86 -5.40
CA ASP A 91 -8.75 25.11 -5.15
C ASP A 91 -8.97 25.71 -3.76
N ALA A 92 -8.37 25.12 -2.72
CA ALA A 92 -8.47 25.62 -1.35
C ALA A 92 -7.89 27.03 -1.17
N ALA A 93 -6.91 27.40 -1.99
CA ALA A 93 -6.31 28.74 -2.04
C ALA A 93 -7.04 29.72 -2.97
N GLY A 94 -8.11 29.30 -3.64
CA GLY A 94 -8.86 30.11 -4.60
C GLY A 94 -8.16 30.31 -5.95
N LEU A 95 -7.20 29.44 -6.30
CA LEU A 95 -6.42 29.47 -7.53
C LEU A 95 -6.84 28.39 -8.55
N GLY A 96 -7.87 27.60 -8.24
CA GLY A 96 -8.31 26.45 -9.04
C GLY A 96 -8.66 26.77 -10.48
N GLU A 97 -9.60 27.71 -10.67
CA GLU A 97 -10.05 28.13 -12.01
C GLU A 97 -8.88 28.75 -12.81
N ASP A 98 -8.11 29.64 -12.19
CA ASP A 98 -6.94 30.27 -12.82
C ASP A 98 -5.87 29.24 -13.23
N LEU A 99 -5.68 28.17 -12.43
CA LEU A 99 -4.76 27.08 -12.75
C LEU A 99 -5.23 26.27 -13.94
N VAL A 100 -6.52 25.89 -13.99
CA VAL A 100 -7.09 25.17 -15.12
C VAL A 100 -6.99 26.01 -16.39
N ASP A 101 -7.34 27.29 -16.32
CA ASP A 101 -7.26 28.22 -17.44
C ASP A 101 -5.83 28.43 -17.94
N ALA A 102 -4.85 28.53 -17.04
CA ALA A 102 -3.45 28.64 -17.41
C ALA A 102 -2.89 27.37 -18.08
N LEU A 103 -3.48 26.21 -17.79
CA LEU A 103 -3.06 24.91 -18.32
C LEU A 103 -3.90 24.42 -19.51
N ALA A 104 -4.95 25.15 -19.90
CA ALA A 104 -5.90 24.72 -20.93
C ALA A 104 -5.25 24.51 -22.31
N ASP A 105 -4.29 25.38 -22.67
CA ASP A 105 -3.53 25.32 -23.92
C ASP A 105 -2.15 24.64 -23.76
N THR A 106 -1.82 24.18 -22.55
CA THR A 106 -0.55 23.53 -22.25
C THR A 106 -0.50 22.12 -22.84
N ALA A 107 0.63 21.74 -23.43
CA ALA A 107 0.86 20.35 -23.83
C ALA A 107 1.18 19.48 -22.60
N ILE A 108 0.17 18.79 -22.08
CA ILE A 108 0.32 17.95 -20.89
C ILE A 108 0.78 16.54 -21.31
N LEU A 109 1.96 16.12 -20.87
CA LEU A 109 2.39 14.73 -20.94
C LEU A 109 2.29 14.08 -19.57
N VAL A 110 1.79 12.84 -19.55
CA VAL A 110 1.61 12.08 -18.31
C VAL A 110 2.59 10.92 -18.23
N ARG A 111 3.04 10.58 -17.02
CA ARG A 111 3.88 9.40 -16.83
C ARG A 111 3.13 8.11 -17.20
N GLY A 112 1.89 7.95 -16.76
CA GLY A 112 1.14 6.70 -16.94
C GLY A 112 -0.39 6.87 -16.84
N PRO A 113 -1.17 5.80 -17.00
CA PRO A 113 -2.64 5.84 -17.04
C PRO A 113 -3.27 6.46 -15.78
N LYS A 114 -2.61 6.29 -14.63
CA LYS A 114 -3.07 6.86 -13.35
C LYS A 114 -2.93 8.39 -13.35
N ALA A 115 -1.79 8.92 -13.78
CA ALA A 115 -1.56 10.36 -13.88
C ALA A 115 -2.54 11.00 -14.89
N ARG A 116 -2.83 10.32 -16.01
CA ARG A 116 -3.91 10.69 -16.94
C ARG A 116 -5.26 10.81 -16.24
N GLY A 117 -5.62 9.85 -15.38
CA GLY A 117 -6.84 9.92 -14.58
C GLY A 117 -6.91 11.18 -13.71
N GLY A 118 -5.79 11.57 -13.10
CA GLY A 118 -5.69 12.82 -12.33
C GLY A 118 -5.90 14.07 -13.17
N ILE A 119 -5.23 14.16 -14.33
CA ILE A 119 -5.37 15.28 -15.28
C ILE A 119 -6.81 15.38 -15.81
N ARG A 120 -7.43 14.26 -16.18
CA ARG A 120 -8.83 14.22 -16.63
C ARG A 120 -9.80 14.64 -15.53
N ALA A 121 -9.57 14.25 -14.28
CA ALA A 121 -10.39 14.65 -13.15
C ALA A 121 -10.34 16.16 -12.89
N ALA A 122 -9.22 16.82 -13.22
CA ALA A 122 -9.05 18.26 -13.18
C ALA A 122 -9.66 19.00 -14.39
N GLY A 123 -10.35 18.30 -15.29
CA GLY A 123 -10.97 18.90 -16.49
C GLY A 123 -10.01 19.16 -17.65
N LEU A 124 -8.77 18.70 -17.58
CA LEU A 124 -7.73 18.94 -18.58
C LEU A 124 -7.47 17.70 -19.46
N ASN A 125 -6.86 17.93 -20.63
CA ASN A 125 -6.49 16.87 -21.57
C ASN A 125 -4.96 16.70 -21.69
N ASP A 126 -4.50 15.44 -21.69
CA ASP A 126 -3.11 15.09 -22.04
C ASP A 126 -2.98 14.82 -23.54
N VAL A 127 -1.79 15.12 -24.07
CA VAL A 127 -1.42 14.92 -25.48
C VAL A 127 -0.59 13.66 -25.71
N GLY A 128 -0.13 13.01 -24.63
CA GLY A 128 0.77 11.87 -24.72
C GLY A 128 1.12 11.30 -23.35
N MET A 129 1.67 10.09 -23.39
CA MET A 129 2.11 9.35 -22.21
C MET A 129 3.52 8.84 -22.44
N SER A 130 4.31 8.75 -21.37
CA SER A 130 5.61 8.09 -21.42
C SER A 130 5.49 6.64 -21.92
N ALA A 131 6.47 6.19 -22.71
CA ALA A 131 6.52 4.83 -23.25
C ALA A 131 6.84 3.76 -22.19
N GLU A 132 7.57 4.13 -21.14
CA GLU A 132 8.05 3.20 -20.10
C GLU A 132 7.42 3.47 -18.72
N GLU A 133 6.48 4.41 -18.65
CA GLU A 133 5.86 4.87 -17.41
C GLU A 133 6.85 5.36 -16.34
N THR A 134 8.01 5.88 -16.77
CA THR A 134 9.03 6.50 -15.91
C THR A 134 9.11 8.01 -16.13
N THR A 135 9.57 8.75 -15.12
CA THR A 135 9.75 10.20 -15.27
C THR A 135 10.92 10.54 -16.20
N GLU A 136 11.94 9.67 -16.25
CA GLU A 136 13.06 9.80 -17.18
C GLU A 136 12.59 9.68 -18.63
N SER A 137 11.84 8.64 -18.99
CA SER A 137 11.30 8.50 -20.34
C SER A 137 10.31 9.60 -20.72
N LEU A 138 9.61 10.20 -19.74
CA LEU A 138 8.77 11.37 -19.96
C LEU A 138 9.60 12.61 -20.34
N ILE A 139 10.75 12.80 -19.69
CA ILE A 139 11.70 13.88 -20.01
C ILE A 139 12.37 13.63 -21.36
N ASP A 140 12.76 12.38 -21.65
CA ASP A 140 13.33 11.99 -22.94
C ASP A 140 12.37 12.30 -24.09
N GLU A 141 11.09 12.01 -23.92
CA GLU A 141 10.05 12.30 -24.91
C GLU A 141 9.96 13.81 -25.20
N VAL A 142 10.02 14.66 -24.17
CA VAL A 142 9.99 16.12 -24.33
C VAL A 142 11.23 16.60 -25.09
N LEU A 143 12.41 16.15 -24.68
CA LEU A 143 13.67 16.54 -25.31
C LEU A 143 13.77 16.07 -26.77
N ALA A 144 13.13 14.94 -27.11
CA ALA A 144 13.11 14.40 -28.46
C ALA A 144 12.06 15.06 -29.37
N THR A 145 10.90 15.42 -28.83
CA THR A 145 9.73 15.84 -29.64
C THR A 145 9.42 17.32 -29.60
N ARG A 146 9.99 18.08 -28.65
CA ARG A 146 9.72 19.50 -28.47
C ARG A 146 10.93 20.36 -28.80
N PRO A 147 10.72 21.58 -29.33
CA PRO A 147 11.81 22.52 -29.56
C PRO A 147 12.43 22.98 -28.24
N ALA A 148 13.71 23.39 -28.31
CA ALA A 148 14.39 24.06 -27.21
C ALA A 148 13.76 25.44 -26.91
N GLY A 149 14.04 25.98 -25.71
CA GLY A 149 13.63 27.34 -25.33
C GLY A 149 12.16 27.51 -24.90
N LEU A 150 11.55 26.45 -24.33
CA LEU A 150 10.16 26.48 -23.87
C LEU A 150 10.05 26.83 -22.38
N THR A 151 8.84 27.14 -21.93
CA THR A 151 8.48 27.11 -20.51
C THR A 151 7.89 25.75 -20.17
N VAL A 152 8.60 24.97 -19.35
CA VAL A 152 8.20 23.63 -18.92
C VAL A 152 7.84 23.65 -17.45
N ALA A 153 6.63 23.23 -17.10
CA ALA A 153 6.23 22.94 -15.73
C ALA A 153 6.35 21.45 -15.44
N VAL A 154 6.84 21.10 -14.25
CA VAL A 154 6.97 19.72 -13.80
C VAL A 154 6.24 19.57 -12.47
N GLN A 155 5.18 18.77 -12.45
CA GLN A 155 4.60 18.29 -11.20
C GLN A 155 5.52 17.19 -10.68
N LEU A 156 6.31 17.52 -9.66
CA LEU A 156 7.23 16.58 -9.03
C LEU A 156 6.48 15.69 -8.05
N HIS A 157 6.64 14.37 -8.19
CA HIS A 157 6.68 13.50 -7.02
C HIS A 157 8.00 13.76 -6.30
N GLY A 158 8.00 13.83 -4.96
CA GLY A 158 9.15 14.24 -4.14
C GLY A 158 10.41 13.35 -4.20
N PHE A 159 10.62 12.62 -5.29
CA PHE A 159 11.82 11.85 -5.61
C PHE A 159 12.13 12.03 -7.10
N LEU A 160 12.63 13.21 -7.48
CA LEU A 160 13.19 13.41 -8.81
C LEU A 160 14.68 13.71 -8.67
N ASN A 161 15.50 12.96 -9.42
CA ASN A 161 16.94 13.16 -9.44
C ASN A 161 17.25 14.58 -9.96
N PRO A 162 17.99 15.42 -9.23
CA PRO A 162 18.37 16.76 -9.69
C PRO A 162 18.95 16.77 -11.11
N SER A 163 19.73 15.74 -11.46
CA SER A 163 20.34 15.63 -12.80
C SER A 163 19.31 15.53 -13.94
N GLN A 164 18.10 15.03 -13.67
CA GLN A 164 17.04 14.95 -14.67
C GLN A 164 16.35 16.30 -14.89
N LEU A 165 16.20 17.14 -13.86
CA LEU A 165 15.75 18.54 -14.05
C LEU A 165 16.78 19.36 -14.79
N ASP A 166 18.07 19.12 -14.52
CA ASP A 166 19.14 19.86 -15.16
C ASP A 166 19.15 19.64 -16.67
N ARG A 167 18.84 18.41 -17.14
CA ARG A 167 18.63 18.15 -18.58
C ARG A 167 17.54 19.02 -19.22
N LEU A 168 16.42 19.23 -18.51
CA LEU A 168 15.36 20.12 -19.00
C LEU A 168 15.81 21.59 -18.97
N ARG A 169 16.54 21.99 -17.94
CA ARG A 169 17.05 23.38 -17.78
C ARG A 169 18.13 23.71 -18.81
N ASP A 170 18.89 22.72 -19.26
CA ASP A 170 19.89 22.88 -20.31
C ASP A 170 19.23 23.07 -21.69
N ALA A 171 18.03 22.52 -21.89
CA ALA A 171 17.32 22.56 -23.17
C ALA A 171 16.26 23.67 -23.28
N HIS A 172 15.74 24.16 -22.16
CA HIS A 172 14.56 25.05 -22.14
C HIS A 172 14.77 26.29 -21.27
N ASP A 173 14.17 27.40 -21.67
CA ASP A 173 14.41 28.73 -21.08
C ASP A 173 13.93 28.84 -19.63
N ARG A 174 12.85 28.12 -19.30
CA ARG A 174 12.26 28.17 -17.96
C ARG A 174 11.72 26.81 -17.56
N VAL A 175 12.26 26.24 -16.49
CA VAL A 175 11.74 25.01 -15.87
C VAL A 175 11.18 25.34 -14.49
N LEU A 176 9.86 25.20 -14.37
CA LEU A 176 9.10 25.42 -13.15
C LEU A 176 8.74 24.08 -12.51
N THR A 177 8.73 24.04 -11.19
CA THR A 177 8.39 22.84 -10.44
C THR A 177 7.30 23.16 -9.43
N VAL A 178 6.42 22.19 -9.20
CA VAL A 178 5.54 22.18 -8.04
C VAL A 178 5.69 20.85 -7.33
N GLU A 179 5.88 20.90 -6.02
CA GLU A 179 5.99 19.74 -5.14
C GLU A 179 4.80 19.71 -4.17
N PRO A 180 3.66 19.09 -4.54
CA PRO A 180 2.43 19.08 -3.73
C PRO A 180 2.60 18.37 -2.39
N TYR A 181 3.69 17.62 -2.26
CA TYR A 181 4.21 17.06 -1.03
C TYR A 181 5.73 16.98 -1.16
N ARG A 182 6.45 17.43 -0.14
CA ARG A 182 7.88 17.23 -0.04
C ARG A 182 8.14 16.12 0.98
N TRP A 183 8.89 15.12 0.56
CA TRP A 183 9.51 14.20 1.49
C TRP A 183 10.62 14.95 2.20
N ILE A 184 10.41 15.28 3.48
CA ILE A 184 11.55 15.52 4.34
C ILE A 184 12.13 14.13 4.57
N GLU A 185 13.40 13.93 4.22
CA GLU A 185 14.16 12.76 4.65
C GLU A 185 13.97 12.64 6.17
N THR A 186 13.11 11.72 6.58
CA THR A 186 13.18 11.18 7.93
C THR A 186 14.59 10.62 8.04
N ASP A 187 15.32 11.00 9.10
CA ASP A 187 16.66 10.52 9.42
C ASP A 187 16.82 9.07 8.93
N GLU A 188 17.94 8.79 8.25
CA GLU A 188 18.34 7.56 7.53
C GLU A 188 18.12 6.21 8.28
N ALA A 189 17.53 6.24 9.48
CA ALA A 189 17.23 5.12 10.37
C ALA A 189 15.74 4.71 10.46
N ASP A 190 14.77 5.35 9.80
CA ASP A 190 13.35 4.94 9.88
C ASP A 190 12.92 3.97 8.75
N ASP A 191 13.50 2.76 8.76
CA ASP A 191 13.18 1.64 7.86
C ASP A 191 11.77 1.04 8.06
N ARG A 192 10.95 1.58 8.98
CA ARG A 192 9.67 0.96 9.39
C ARG A 192 8.63 1.01 8.28
N VAL A 193 8.57 2.10 7.53
CA VAL A 193 7.66 2.23 6.38
C VAL A 193 8.04 1.22 5.30
N ASP A 194 9.34 1.00 5.11
CA ASP A 194 9.86 0.04 4.12
C ASP A 194 9.50 -1.38 4.50
N ARG A 195 9.71 -1.73 5.77
CA ARG A 195 9.28 -3.01 6.34
C ARG A 195 7.77 -3.20 6.26
N LEU A 196 6.98 -2.14 6.41
CA LEU A 196 5.52 -2.20 6.24
C LEU A 196 5.14 -2.47 4.78
N ILE A 197 5.74 -1.76 3.82
CA ILE A 197 5.49 -1.94 2.38
C ILE A 197 5.91 -3.36 1.97
N GLU A 198 7.11 -3.80 2.34
CA GLU A 198 7.59 -5.15 2.05
C GLU A 198 6.68 -6.21 2.66
N ALA A 199 6.27 -6.04 3.92
CA ALA A 199 5.35 -6.97 4.57
C ALA A 199 3.96 -6.99 3.92
N ALA A 200 3.46 -5.85 3.43
CA ALA A 200 2.20 -5.79 2.70
C ALA A 200 2.30 -6.54 1.36
N CYS A 201 3.30 -6.19 0.54
CA CYS A 201 3.49 -6.74 -0.80
C CYS A 201 3.84 -8.23 -0.80
N SER A 202 4.52 -8.72 0.25
CA SER A 202 4.81 -10.16 0.42
C SER A 202 3.66 -10.96 1.04
N GLY A 203 2.51 -10.33 1.31
CA GLY A 203 1.36 -11.00 1.96
C GLY A 203 1.59 -11.32 3.44
N GLY A 204 2.56 -10.67 4.07
CA GLY A 204 2.91 -10.79 5.49
C GLY A 204 2.11 -9.88 6.42
N LEU A 205 1.07 -9.21 5.92
CA LEU A 205 0.08 -8.44 6.69
C LEU A 205 -1.34 -8.90 6.37
N ASP A 206 -2.23 -8.85 7.35
CA ASP A 206 -3.65 -9.12 7.17
C ASP A 206 -4.48 -7.83 7.06
N CYS A 207 -4.00 -6.73 7.66
CA CYS A 207 -4.67 -5.43 7.64
C CYS A 207 -3.68 -4.28 7.76
N ILE A 208 -4.00 -3.13 7.16
CA ILE A 208 -3.35 -1.84 7.42
C ILE A 208 -4.42 -0.83 7.83
N THR A 209 -4.16 -0.14 8.94
CA THR A 209 -5.06 0.87 9.50
C THR A 209 -4.60 2.28 9.16
N PHE A 210 -5.56 3.14 8.81
CA PHE A 210 -5.37 4.55 8.46
C PHE A 210 -6.32 5.43 9.26
N THR A 211 -5.79 6.47 9.89
CA THR A 211 -6.56 7.43 10.69
C THR A 211 -6.61 8.83 10.09
N SER A 212 -5.95 9.04 8.94
CA SER A 212 -5.96 10.31 8.22
C SER A 212 -5.64 10.09 6.73
N ALA A 213 -6.21 10.91 5.84
CA ALA A 213 -5.89 10.86 4.41
C ALA A 213 -4.39 11.10 4.13
N PRO A 214 -3.72 12.04 4.82
CA PRO A 214 -2.27 12.20 4.69
C PRO A 214 -1.46 10.92 4.95
N ALA A 215 -1.87 10.05 5.89
CA ALA A 215 -1.15 8.80 6.15
C ALA A 215 -1.24 7.81 4.97
N VAL A 216 -2.39 7.78 4.28
CA VAL A 216 -2.55 7.00 3.05
C VAL A 216 -1.60 7.53 1.97
N HIS A 217 -1.62 8.85 1.78
CA HIS A 217 -0.79 9.51 0.78
C HIS A 217 0.71 9.34 1.03
N ALA A 218 1.12 9.44 2.29
CA ALA A 218 2.50 9.19 2.67
C ALA A 218 2.88 7.73 2.37
N LEU A 219 2.07 6.75 2.78
CA LEU A 219 2.37 5.35 2.44
C LEU A 219 2.49 5.13 0.93
N PHE A 220 1.59 5.72 0.14
CA PHE A 220 1.62 5.63 -1.31
C PHE A 220 2.87 6.26 -1.91
N GLY A 221 3.25 7.47 -1.50
CA GLY A 221 4.46 8.09 -2.02
C GLY A 221 5.73 7.35 -1.59
N ALA A 222 5.76 6.74 -0.40
CA ALA A 222 6.89 5.92 0.04
C ALA A 222 7.02 4.62 -0.76
N ALA A 223 5.90 4.00 -1.13
CA ALA A 223 5.88 2.83 -2.01
C ALA A 223 6.26 3.19 -3.45
N GLU A 224 5.81 4.34 -3.94
CA GLU A 224 6.16 4.85 -5.27
C GLU A 224 7.65 5.15 -5.39
N ALA A 225 8.26 5.79 -4.38
CA ALA A 225 9.71 6.04 -4.33
C ALA A 225 10.56 4.75 -4.41
N ARG A 226 9.96 3.58 -4.17
CA ARG A 226 10.60 2.26 -4.22
C ARG A 226 10.16 1.41 -5.41
N GLY A 227 9.34 1.96 -6.31
CA GLY A 227 8.75 1.20 -7.42
C GLY A 227 7.81 0.07 -6.96
N ARG A 228 7.24 0.17 -5.75
CA ARG A 228 6.36 -0.84 -5.13
C ARG A 228 4.90 -0.38 -5.02
N TYR A 229 4.54 0.74 -5.65
CA TYR A 229 3.19 1.31 -5.54
C TYR A 229 2.11 0.34 -6.03
N ASP A 230 2.30 -0.25 -7.21
CA ASP A 230 1.33 -1.18 -7.79
C ASP A 230 1.18 -2.44 -6.94
N ASP A 231 2.30 -3.05 -6.54
CA ASP A 231 2.30 -4.20 -5.61
C ASP A 231 1.54 -3.90 -4.31
N LEU A 232 1.71 -2.70 -3.75
CA LEU A 232 1.04 -2.30 -2.51
C LEU A 232 -0.47 -2.12 -2.72
N VAL A 233 -0.87 -1.52 -3.84
CA VAL A 233 -2.29 -1.38 -4.22
C VAL A 233 -2.91 -2.76 -4.43
N ASP A 234 -2.26 -3.64 -5.18
CA ASP A 234 -2.71 -5.01 -5.43
C ASP A 234 -2.84 -5.82 -4.13
N ALA A 235 -1.88 -5.66 -3.22
CA ALA A 235 -1.94 -6.25 -1.89
C ALA A 235 -3.19 -5.79 -1.13
N MET A 236 -3.52 -4.50 -1.17
CA MET A 236 -4.70 -3.93 -0.49
C MET A 236 -6.03 -4.18 -1.22
N CYS A 237 -5.99 -4.49 -2.52
CA CYS A 237 -7.14 -4.97 -3.28
C CYS A 237 -7.41 -6.48 -3.08
N GLY A 238 -6.41 -7.23 -2.61
CA GLY A 238 -6.48 -8.67 -2.42
C GLY A 238 -6.31 -9.11 -0.96
N PRO A 239 -5.11 -9.57 -0.56
CA PRO A 239 -4.92 -10.24 0.72
C PRO A 239 -4.86 -9.33 1.96
N VAL A 240 -4.64 -8.02 1.80
CA VAL A 240 -4.44 -7.08 2.92
C VAL A 240 -5.68 -6.18 3.04
N VAL A 241 -6.33 -6.17 4.20
CA VAL A 241 -7.49 -5.31 4.42
C VAL A 241 -7.05 -3.87 4.69
N ALA A 242 -7.45 -2.92 3.85
CA ALA A 242 -7.33 -1.49 4.17
C ALA A 242 -8.48 -1.06 5.10
N ALA A 243 -8.17 -0.49 6.26
CA ALA A 243 -9.16 -0.01 7.22
C ALA A 243 -8.98 1.49 7.47
N ALA A 244 -9.97 2.28 7.07
CA ALA A 244 -9.97 3.74 7.21
C ALA A 244 -10.93 4.19 8.31
N VAL A 245 -10.51 5.16 9.13
CA VAL A 245 -11.35 5.66 10.24
C VAL A 245 -12.65 6.34 9.76
N GLY A 246 -12.69 6.86 8.52
CA GLY A 246 -13.88 7.51 7.95
C GLY A 246 -13.67 7.97 6.49
N PRO A 247 -14.68 8.60 5.88
CA PRO A 247 -14.75 8.82 4.44
C PRO A 247 -13.63 9.69 3.88
N VAL A 248 -13.21 10.72 4.62
CA VAL A 248 -12.08 11.57 4.22
C VAL A 248 -10.79 10.75 4.14
N THR A 249 -10.56 9.85 5.10
CA THR A 249 -9.37 8.97 5.08
C THR A 249 -9.48 7.90 4.00
N ALA A 250 -10.69 7.44 3.69
CA ALA A 250 -10.94 6.42 2.67
C ALA A 250 -10.82 6.95 1.23
N ALA A 251 -11.12 8.23 1.00
CA ALA A 251 -11.10 8.85 -0.33
C ALA A 251 -9.85 8.52 -1.16
N PRO A 252 -8.61 8.70 -0.65
CA PRO A 252 -7.41 8.38 -1.44
C PRO A 252 -7.22 6.88 -1.72
N LEU A 253 -7.69 5.99 -0.84
CA LEU A 253 -7.68 4.55 -1.07
C LEU A 253 -8.65 4.19 -2.20
N VAL A 254 -9.87 4.70 -2.14
CA VAL A 254 -10.91 4.51 -3.18
C VAL A 254 -10.43 5.02 -4.52
N ALA A 255 -9.79 6.19 -4.52
CA ALA A 255 -9.29 6.81 -5.73
C ALA A 255 -8.03 6.13 -6.30
N ALA A 256 -7.47 5.14 -5.60
CA ALA A 256 -6.45 4.21 -6.07
C ALA A 256 -7.02 2.81 -6.44
N GLY A 257 -8.35 2.61 -6.34
CA GLY A 257 -9.03 1.35 -6.63
C GLY A 257 -9.22 0.42 -5.44
N ILE A 258 -8.78 0.82 -4.24
CA ILE A 258 -8.90 0.01 -3.02
C ILE A 258 -10.26 0.25 -2.37
N THR A 259 -10.92 -0.82 -1.93
CA THR A 259 -12.18 -0.72 -1.18
C THR A 259 -11.93 -0.88 0.33
N PRO A 260 -11.73 0.21 1.09
CA PRO A 260 -11.46 0.10 2.52
C PRO A 260 -12.72 -0.18 3.33
N ILE A 261 -12.56 -0.91 4.44
CA ILE A 261 -13.60 -0.98 5.47
C ILE A 261 -13.61 0.30 6.31
N GLN A 262 -14.80 0.72 6.74
CA GLN A 262 -15.02 1.95 7.49
C GLN A 262 -16.07 1.75 8.59
N PRO A 263 -15.85 2.27 9.81
CA PRO A 263 -16.86 2.21 10.86
C PRO A 263 -17.96 3.24 10.63
N GLU A 264 -19.18 2.96 11.07
CA GLU A 264 -20.30 3.93 11.04
C GLU A 264 -20.00 5.19 11.86
N ARG A 265 -19.27 5.03 12.98
CA ARG A 265 -18.78 6.13 13.80
C ARG A 265 -17.30 6.36 13.49
N TYR A 266 -16.96 7.54 13.00
CA TYR A 266 -15.59 7.88 12.59
C TYR A 266 -14.65 8.16 13.77
N ARG A 267 -14.44 7.15 14.61
CA ARG A 267 -13.64 7.20 15.84
C ARG A 267 -12.77 5.96 15.94
N MET A 268 -11.58 6.13 16.52
CA MET A 268 -10.59 5.06 16.66
C MET A 268 -11.13 3.80 17.36
N GLY A 269 -11.92 3.94 18.42
CA GLY A 269 -12.54 2.79 19.11
C GLY A 269 -13.49 1.98 18.21
N ALA A 270 -14.23 2.65 17.33
CA ALA A 270 -15.11 1.98 16.38
C ALA A 270 -14.33 1.32 15.23
N LEU A 271 -13.24 1.95 14.78
CA LEU A 271 -12.29 1.34 13.83
C LEU A 271 -11.69 0.04 14.40
N ILE A 272 -11.22 0.07 15.65
CA ILE A 272 -10.67 -1.11 16.32
C ILE A 272 -11.69 -2.24 16.34
N ARG A 273 -12.92 -1.97 16.79
CA ARG A 273 -14.00 -2.96 16.84
C ARG A 273 -14.26 -3.55 15.45
N LEU A 274 -14.39 -2.70 14.43
CA LEU A 274 -14.62 -3.14 13.06
C LEU A 274 -13.49 -4.02 12.53
N VAL A 275 -12.22 -3.64 12.75
CA VAL A 275 -11.07 -4.46 12.33
C VAL A 275 -11.10 -5.83 13.01
N CYS A 276 -11.41 -5.88 14.31
CA CYS A 276 -11.52 -7.14 15.04
C CYS A 276 -12.58 -8.07 14.47
N GLU A 277 -13.80 -7.54 14.30
CA GLU A 277 -14.94 -8.30 13.76
C GLU A 277 -14.70 -8.73 12.31
N HIS A 278 -14.13 -7.84 11.49
CA HIS A 278 -13.86 -8.12 10.09
C HIS A 278 -12.80 -9.22 9.93
N LEU A 279 -11.66 -9.12 10.61
CA LEU A 279 -10.60 -10.13 10.51
C LEU A 279 -11.07 -11.51 10.98
N GLU A 280 -11.80 -11.57 12.10
CA GLU A 280 -12.31 -12.82 12.65
C GLU A 280 -13.35 -13.49 11.74
N SER A 281 -14.20 -12.70 11.08
CA SER A 281 -15.29 -13.21 10.24
C SER A 281 -14.86 -13.53 8.81
N THR A 282 -14.01 -12.71 8.19
CA THR A 282 -13.71 -12.81 6.74
C THR A 282 -12.34 -13.37 6.43
N ARG A 283 -11.38 -13.29 7.36
CA ARG A 283 -9.96 -13.65 7.08
C ARG A 283 -9.53 -14.98 7.66
N VAL A 284 -10.39 -15.66 8.41
CA VAL A 284 -10.15 -17.03 8.87
C VAL A 284 -10.57 -18.02 7.79
N LEU A 285 -9.60 -18.69 7.17
CA LEU A 285 -9.87 -19.72 6.17
C LEU A 285 -10.21 -21.04 6.86
N ARG A 286 -11.42 -21.55 6.62
CA ARG A 286 -11.90 -22.81 7.22
C ARG A 286 -12.08 -23.88 6.15
N LEU A 287 -11.68 -25.11 6.48
CA LEU A 287 -11.77 -26.25 5.60
C LEU A 287 -12.05 -27.51 6.43
N ASP A 288 -13.12 -28.22 6.10
CA ASP A 288 -13.34 -29.57 6.61
C ASP A 288 -12.43 -30.53 5.84
N THR A 289 -11.62 -31.27 6.58
CA THR A 289 -10.67 -32.24 6.02
C THR A 289 -11.04 -33.64 6.47
N ARG A 290 -10.48 -34.67 5.81
CA ARG A 290 -10.63 -36.06 6.28
C ARG A 290 -10.04 -36.33 7.66
N HIS A 291 -9.24 -35.38 8.15
CA HIS A 291 -8.57 -35.43 9.43
C HIS A 291 -9.20 -34.48 10.47
N GLY A 292 -10.40 -33.96 10.18
CA GLY A 292 -11.12 -33.01 11.04
C GLY A 292 -11.09 -31.58 10.52
N PRO A 293 -11.68 -30.63 11.26
CA PRO A 293 -11.74 -29.23 10.85
C PRO A 293 -10.35 -28.58 10.92
N LEU A 294 -10.03 -27.76 9.92
CA LEU A 294 -8.84 -26.92 9.88
C LEU A 294 -9.27 -25.45 9.77
N ALA A 295 -8.70 -24.59 10.61
CA ALA A 295 -8.90 -23.15 10.53
C ALA A 295 -7.57 -22.39 10.52
N LEU A 296 -7.27 -21.67 9.44
CA LEU A 296 -6.09 -20.82 9.31
C LEU A 296 -6.46 -19.36 9.64
N ARG A 297 -5.95 -18.84 10.75
CA ARG A 297 -6.13 -17.48 11.30
C ARG A 297 -4.80 -16.71 11.18
N GLY A 298 -4.66 -15.88 10.15
CA GLY A 298 -3.39 -15.18 9.90
C GLY A 298 -2.22 -16.17 9.78
N SER A 299 -1.29 -16.14 10.74
CA SER A 299 -0.12 -17.03 10.86
C SER A 299 -0.33 -18.26 11.74
N VAL A 300 -1.52 -18.45 12.31
CA VAL A 300 -1.84 -19.53 13.24
C VAL A 300 -2.85 -20.48 12.60
N VAL A 301 -2.63 -21.79 12.75
CA VAL A 301 -3.59 -22.82 12.31
C VAL A 301 -4.13 -23.59 13.50
N ASP A 302 -5.45 -23.72 13.56
CA ASP A 302 -6.16 -24.64 14.44
C ASP A 302 -6.37 -25.96 13.67
N VAL A 303 -5.82 -27.07 14.18
CA VAL A 303 -5.90 -28.41 13.60
C VAL A 303 -5.75 -29.47 14.69
N ASP A 304 -6.58 -30.52 14.68
CA ASP A 304 -6.52 -31.63 15.68
C ASP A 304 -6.53 -31.12 17.13
N ASP A 305 -7.45 -30.19 17.44
CA ASP A 305 -7.56 -29.49 18.74
C ASP A 305 -6.30 -28.76 19.21
N ARG A 306 -5.32 -28.55 18.31
CA ARG A 306 -4.08 -27.85 18.56
C ARG A 306 -4.05 -26.54 17.79
N ARG A 307 -3.50 -25.52 18.45
CA ARG A 307 -3.18 -24.23 17.85
C ARG A 307 -1.68 -24.17 17.57
N VAL A 308 -1.31 -23.95 16.30
CA VAL A 308 0.08 -24.01 15.86
C VAL A 308 0.45 -22.74 15.10
N ALA A 309 1.49 -22.05 15.55
CA ALA A 309 2.07 -20.92 14.83
C ALA A 309 2.92 -21.39 13.65
N LEU A 310 2.78 -20.73 12.50
CA LEU A 310 3.47 -21.06 11.27
C LEU A 310 4.52 -20.01 10.94
N ALA A 311 5.71 -20.47 10.54
CA ALA A 311 6.71 -19.61 9.93
C ALA A 311 6.24 -19.10 8.55
N PRO A 312 6.77 -17.97 8.03
CA PRO A 312 6.27 -17.33 6.81
C PRO A 312 6.14 -18.25 5.59
N VAL A 313 7.17 -19.07 5.33
CA VAL A 313 7.17 -20.04 4.22
C VAL A 313 6.11 -21.12 4.42
N ALA A 314 5.99 -21.66 5.63
CA ALA A 314 5.02 -22.69 5.96
C ALA A 314 3.58 -22.15 5.83
N LEU A 315 3.36 -20.91 6.27
CA LEU A 315 2.11 -20.19 6.10
C LEU A 315 1.75 -20.00 4.62
N MET A 316 2.69 -19.54 3.80
CA MET A 316 2.47 -19.34 2.37
C MET A 316 2.03 -20.64 1.69
N ILE A 317 2.74 -21.75 1.95
CA ILE A 317 2.40 -23.07 1.39
C ILE A 317 1.01 -23.50 1.85
N LEU A 318 0.75 -23.46 3.16
CA LEU A 318 -0.53 -23.92 3.70
C LEU A 318 -1.69 -23.07 3.19
N ARG A 319 -1.54 -21.75 3.13
CA ARG A 319 -2.56 -20.82 2.63
C ARG A 319 -2.92 -21.14 1.18
N ALA A 320 -1.93 -21.37 0.32
CA ALA A 320 -2.15 -21.76 -1.08
C ALA A 320 -2.92 -23.09 -1.19
N LEU A 321 -2.60 -24.08 -0.35
CA LEU A 321 -3.28 -25.37 -0.34
C LEU A 321 -4.71 -25.28 0.21
N VAL A 322 -4.94 -24.52 1.28
CA VAL A 322 -6.29 -24.31 1.85
C VAL A 322 -7.19 -23.58 0.85
N GLN A 323 -6.67 -22.57 0.16
CA GLN A 323 -7.39 -21.87 -0.90
C GLN A 323 -7.72 -22.76 -2.11
N ALA A 324 -6.90 -23.78 -2.38
CA ALA A 324 -7.16 -24.75 -3.45
C ALA A 324 -8.24 -25.78 -3.09
N ARG A 325 -8.67 -25.86 -1.82
CA ARG A 325 -9.78 -26.69 -1.32
C ARG A 325 -9.74 -28.14 -1.83
N GLY A 326 -8.57 -28.77 -1.74
CA GLY A 326 -8.34 -30.15 -2.18
C GLY A 326 -7.85 -30.32 -3.62
N SER A 327 -7.90 -29.26 -4.44
CA SER A 327 -7.27 -29.26 -5.77
C SER A 327 -5.75 -29.33 -5.65
N VAL A 328 -5.09 -29.88 -6.68
CA VAL A 328 -3.63 -29.97 -6.72
C VAL A 328 -3.03 -28.60 -7.04
N VAL A 329 -2.13 -28.14 -6.18
CA VAL A 329 -1.29 -26.98 -6.41
C VAL A 329 0.05 -27.43 -6.98
N GLY A 330 0.41 -26.90 -8.15
CA GLY A 330 1.64 -27.24 -8.86
C GLY A 330 2.91 -26.86 -8.08
N ARG A 331 4.00 -27.62 -8.30
CA ARG A 331 5.30 -27.35 -7.65
C ARG A 331 5.82 -25.96 -7.99
N ASP A 332 5.83 -25.61 -9.28
CA ASP A 332 6.36 -24.33 -9.77
C ASP A 332 5.64 -23.14 -9.12
N ARG A 333 4.31 -23.24 -8.94
CA ARG A 333 3.50 -22.23 -8.27
C ARG A 333 3.83 -22.06 -6.79
N LEU A 334 4.20 -23.14 -6.10
CA LEU A 334 4.59 -23.07 -4.69
C LEU A 334 6.04 -22.61 -4.55
N ALA A 335 6.93 -23.04 -5.45
CA ALA A 335 8.34 -22.67 -5.47
C ALA A 335 8.54 -21.20 -5.82
N SER A 336 7.71 -20.63 -6.70
CA SER A 336 7.78 -19.20 -7.08
C SER A 336 7.50 -18.24 -5.93
N GLY A 337 6.88 -18.71 -4.84
CA GLY A 337 6.64 -17.90 -3.64
C GLY A 337 7.69 -18.07 -2.54
N LEU A 338 8.69 -18.94 -2.71
CA LEU A 338 9.76 -19.14 -1.73
C LEU A 338 10.79 -18.01 -1.81
N PRO A 339 11.26 -17.46 -0.68
CA PRO A 339 12.34 -16.49 -0.67
C PRO A 339 13.67 -17.15 -1.03
N GLY A 340 14.43 -16.53 -1.94
CA GLY A 340 15.74 -17.03 -2.40
C GLY A 340 15.67 -17.84 -3.70
N THR A 341 16.57 -18.81 -3.86
CA THR A 341 16.59 -19.70 -5.03
C THR A 341 15.39 -20.65 -4.99
N SER A 342 14.46 -20.47 -5.93
CA SER A 342 13.27 -21.31 -6.13
C SER A 342 13.63 -22.70 -6.68
N ASP A 343 14.36 -23.50 -5.89
CA ASP A 343 14.70 -24.88 -6.26
C ASP A 343 13.72 -25.89 -5.63
N GLU A 344 13.45 -26.98 -6.34
CA GLU A 344 12.50 -28.04 -5.95
C GLU A 344 12.85 -28.64 -4.59
N HIS A 345 14.15 -28.74 -4.29
CA HIS A 345 14.64 -29.22 -3.01
C HIS A 345 14.22 -28.33 -1.83
N ALA A 346 14.23 -27.00 -2.01
CA ALA A 346 13.82 -26.06 -0.96
C ALA A 346 12.33 -26.21 -0.63
N LEU A 347 11.49 -26.43 -1.65
CA LEU A 347 10.07 -26.69 -1.48
C LEU A 347 9.81 -28.00 -0.72
N GLU A 348 10.55 -29.07 -1.03
CA GLU A 348 10.42 -30.34 -0.32
C GLU A 348 10.79 -30.23 1.15
N VAL A 349 11.90 -29.53 1.47
CA VAL A 349 12.31 -29.27 2.86
C VAL A 349 11.25 -28.45 3.60
N ALA A 350 10.73 -27.40 2.97
CA ALA A 350 9.68 -26.56 3.55
C ALA A 350 8.38 -27.35 3.81
N LEU A 351 7.96 -28.22 2.90
CA LEU A 351 6.80 -29.09 3.06
C LEU A 351 6.99 -30.15 4.13
N SER A 352 8.20 -30.72 4.23
CA SER A 352 8.54 -31.67 5.30
C SER A 352 8.40 -31.01 6.67
N ARG A 353 8.95 -29.80 6.83
CA ARG A 353 8.80 -28.99 8.05
C ARG A 353 7.35 -28.64 8.34
N LEU A 354 6.58 -28.21 7.33
CA LEU A 354 5.16 -27.90 7.50
C LEU A 354 4.37 -29.12 8.00
N ARG A 355 4.57 -30.30 7.41
CA ARG A 355 3.92 -31.54 7.85
C ARG A 355 4.27 -31.90 9.30
N GLN A 356 5.55 -31.76 9.67
CA GLN A 356 6.01 -31.98 11.03
C GLN A 356 5.36 -31.01 12.02
N THR A 357 5.31 -29.72 11.67
CA THR A 357 4.70 -28.67 12.48
C THR A 357 3.20 -28.90 12.68
N LEU A 358 2.47 -29.27 11.63
CA LEU A 358 1.04 -29.60 11.72
C LEU A 358 0.80 -30.85 12.58
N GLY A 359 1.68 -31.85 12.49
CA GLY A 359 1.59 -33.06 13.30
C GLY A 359 0.42 -33.98 12.94
N VAL A 360 -0.22 -33.78 11.77
CA VAL A 360 -1.33 -34.60 11.28
C VAL A 360 -0.89 -35.36 10.01
N PRO A 361 -0.50 -36.64 10.13
CA PRO A 361 -0.11 -37.45 8.99
C PRO A 361 -1.24 -37.57 7.96
N GLY A 362 -0.92 -37.42 6.68
CA GLY A 362 -1.89 -37.53 5.57
C GLY A 362 -2.58 -36.23 5.18
N LEU A 363 -2.62 -35.22 6.06
CA LEU A 363 -3.32 -33.95 5.82
C LEU A 363 -2.87 -33.23 4.53
N ILE A 364 -1.57 -33.27 4.24
CA ILE A 364 -1.00 -32.75 2.98
C ILE A 364 -0.46 -33.92 2.17
N ALA A 365 -1.14 -34.25 1.07
CA ALA A 365 -0.78 -35.34 0.18
C ALA A 365 0.14 -34.86 -0.97
N THR A 366 1.14 -35.68 -1.31
CA THR A 366 1.94 -35.49 -2.53
C THR A 366 1.25 -36.18 -3.70
N VAL A 367 1.01 -35.44 -4.78
CA VAL A 367 0.56 -36.00 -6.06
C VAL A 367 1.77 -36.12 -6.98
N VAL A 368 2.17 -37.36 -7.24
CA VAL A 368 3.39 -37.70 -7.99
C VAL A 368 3.42 -36.94 -9.32
N LYS A 369 4.55 -36.27 -9.60
CA LYS A 369 4.78 -35.41 -10.78
C LYS A 369 3.83 -34.22 -10.99
N ARG A 370 2.86 -33.98 -10.10
CA ARG A 370 1.90 -32.86 -10.25
C ARG A 370 2.03 -31.78 -9.17
N GLY A 371 2.26 -32.15 -7.91
CA GLY A 371 2.40 -31.18 -6.83
C GLY A 371 1.77 -31.68 -5.53
N TYR A 372 1.06 -30.81 -4.82
CA TYR A 372 0.56 -31.08 -3.47
C TYR A 372 -0.90 -30.67 -3.31
N ARG A 373 -1.64 -31.35 -2.42
CA ARG A 373 -3.04 -31.02 -2.09
C ARG A 373 -3.31 -31.25 -0.62
N ILE A 374 -4.30 -30.56 -0.05
CA ILE A 374 -4.90 -30.94 1.23
C ILE A 374 -5.88 -32.09 1.01
N ASP A 375 -5.95 -33.01 1.96
CA ASP A 375 -6.89 -34.14 1.90
C ASP A 375 -8.25 -33.78 2.50
N VAL A 376 -9.18 -33.43 1.60
CA VAL A 376 -10.58 -33.06 1.92
C VAL A 376 -11.56 -34.20 1.71
#